data_AF-A0AA38L2K7-F1
#
_entry.id   AF-A0AA38L2K7-F1
#
_cell.length_a   1.000
_cell.length_b   1.000
_cell.length_c   1.000
_cell.angle_alpha   90.00
_cell.angle_beta   90.00
_cell.angle_gamma   90.00
#
_symmetry.space_group_name_H-M   'P 1'
#
loop_
_entity.id
_entity.type
_entity.pdbx_description
1 polymer ?
#
loop_
_entity_poly.entity_id
_entity_poly.type
_entity_poly.pdbx_seq_one_letter_code
_entity_poly.pdbx_strand_id
1 'polypeptide(L)'
;IGDPLAERLEYILTQHAPFPGESVNSIEIRSLERFVAYRISNQTHLLIDSAGEGKEHQIPTHFLVNPDFEPCSWFARQSGDSSAGRHNPSQPMGDAHATRVSQILNAAVNYPGDDLPEFHPRRS
;
A
#
# COMPACT_ATOMS: atom_id res chain seq x y z
N ILE A 1 -15.04 -11.76 11.65
CA ILE A 1 -15.02 -10.28 11.55
C ILE A 1 -13.68 -9.82 12.08
N GLY A 2 -12.95 -9.11 11.21
CA GLY A 2 -11.69 -8.38 11.42
C GLY A 2 -10.54 -9.13 12.06
N ASP A 3 -9.59 -9.62 11.26
CA ASP A 3 -8.27 -9.96 11.78
C ASP A 3 -7.39 -8.69 11.71
N PRO A 4 -7.15 -8.00 12.84
CA PRO A 4 -6.47 -6.70 12.82
C PRO A 4 -5.02 -6.80 12.36
N LEU A 5 -4.39 -7.98 12.46
CA LEU A 5 -3.03 -8.19 11.97
C LEU A 5 -3.03 -8.28 10.44
N ALA A 6 -4.02 -8.98 9.87
CA ALA A 6 -4.21 -9.07 8.43
C ALA A 6 -4.55 -7.71 7.82
N GLU A 7 -5.52 -7.00 8.38
CA GLU A 7 -5.92 -5.65 7.90
C GLU A 7 -4.76 -4.66 7.98
N ARG A 8 -3.99 -4.69 9.08
CA ARG A 8 -2.79 -3.85 9.22
C ARG A 8 -1.75 -4.19 8.16
N LEU A 9 -1.53 -5.47 7.87
CA LEU A 9 -0.59 -5.93 6.86
C LEU A 9 -1.01 -5.43 5.47
N GLU A 10 -2.26 -5.64 5.07
CA GLU A 10 -2.83 -5.16 3.80
C GLU A 10 -2.66 -3.65 3.66
N TYR A 11 -3.03 -2.91 4.71
CA TYR A 11 -2.93 -1.46 4.73
C TYR A 11 -1.49 -0.99 4.51
N ILE A 12 -0.54 -1.53 5.26
CA ILE A 12 0.88 -1.17 5.15
C ILE A 12 1.38 -1.45 3.72
N LEU A 13 1.14 -2.65 3.18
CA LEU A 13 1.63 -3.00 1.85
C LEU A 13 0.99 -2.13 0.75
N THR A 14 -0.30 -1.84 0.87
CA THR A 14 -1.03 -0.98 -0.07
C THR A 14 -0.52 0.46 -0.04
N GLN A 15 -0.18 1.00 1.14
CA GLN A 15 0.36 2.35 1.25
C GLN A 15 1.78 2.47 0.69
N HIS A 16 2.55 1.38 0.73
CA HIS A 16 3.96 1.36 0.33
C HIS A 16 4.22 0.84 -1.09
N ALA A 17 3.19 0.37 -1.79
CA ALA A 17 3.28 0.10 -3.22
C ALA A 17 3.53 1.41 -4.02
N PRO A 18 4.23 1.36 -5.18
CA PRO A 18 4.82 0.18 -5.82
C PRO A 18 6.08 -0.35 -5.12
N PHE A 19 6.33 -1.65 -5.24
CA PHE A 19 7.55 -2.31 -4.79
C PHE A 19 8.62 -2.35 -5.91
N PRO A 20 9.90 -2.55 -5.57
CA PRO A 20 10.97 -2.59 -6.57
C PRO A 20 10.72 -3.62 -7.67
N GLY A 21 10.92 -3.21 -8.93
CA GLY A 21 10.66 -4.06 -10.11
C GLY A 21 9.26 -3.91 -10.70
N GLU A 22 8.36 -3.18 -10.05
CA GLU A 22 7.00 -2.96 -10.53
C GLU A 22 6.88 -1.73 -11.44
N SER A 23 6.01 -1.84 -12.45
CA SER A 23 5.73 -0.72 -13.35
C SER A 23 4.68 0.21 -12.74
N VAL A 24 5.04 1.47 -12.47
CA VAL A 24 4.19 2.47 -11.78
C VAL A 24 2.82 2.74 -12.47
N ASN A 25 2.65 2.26 -13.70
CA ASN A 25 1.48 2.48 -14.55
C ASN A 25 0.42 1.38 -14.49
N SER A 26 0.63 0.28 -13.74
CA SER A 26 -0.43 -0.72 -13.63
C SER A 26 -1.53 -0.21 -12.70
N ILE A 27 -2.77 -0.25 -13.19
CA ILE A 27 -3.98 0.14 -12.43
C ILE A 27 -4.12 -0.74 -11.18
N GLU A 28 -3.64 -1.98 -11.26
CA GLU A 28 -3.67 -2.99 -10.19
C GLU A 28 -2.72 -2.68 -9.04
N ILE A 29 -1.55 -2.07 -9.31
CA ILE A 29 -0.58 -1.67 -8.27
C ILE A 29 -1.17 -0.65 -7.29
N ARG A 30 -2.15 0.13 -7.73
CA ARG A 30 -2.81 1.18 -6.93
C ARG A 30 -4.20 0.77 -6.42
N SER A 31 -4.65 -0.44 -6.71
CA SER A 31 -5.93 -0.93 -6.23
C SER A 31 -5.85 -1.23 -4.75
N LEU A 32 -6.88 -0.82 -4.00
CA LEU A 32 -7.06 -1.19 -2.59
C LEU A 32 -7.25 -2.70 -2.38
N GLU A 33 -7.51 -3.45 -3.46
CA GLU A 33 -7.78 -4.89 -3.45
C GLU A 33 -6.56 -5.72 -3.89
N ARG A 34 -5.38 -5.09 -4.03
CA ARG A 34 -4.18 -5.81 -4.49
C ARG A 34 -3.76 -6.90 -3.51
N PHE A 35 -3.66 -6.52 -2.24
CA PHE A 35 -3.20 -7.39 -1.18
C PHE A 35 -4.41 -7.88 -0.40
N VAL A 36 -4.53 -9.19 -0.30
CA VAL A 36 -5.54 -9.84 0.55
C VAL A 36 -4.81 -10.73 1.53
N ALA A 37 -4.97 -10.46 2.81
CA ALA A 37 -4.39 -11.22 3.90
C ALA A 37 -5.49 -11.82 4.77
N TYR A 38 -5.30 -13.08 5.18
CA TYR A 38 -6.18 -13.71 6.14
C TYR A 38 -5.47 -14.81 6.90
N ARG A 39 -5.95 -15.07 8.11
CA ARG A 39 -5.40 -16.11 8.98
C ARG A 39 -5.89 -17.48 8.55
N ILE A 40 -4.97 -18.39 8.24
CA ILE A 40 -5.28 -19.77 7.88
C ILE A 40 -5.10 -20.74 9.05
N SER A 41 -4.35 -20.34 10.09
CA SER A 41 -4.17 -21.13 11.30
C SER A 41 -3.83 -20.25 12.49
N ASN A 42 -3.74 -20.85 13.69
CA ASN A 42 -3.31 -20.08 14.86
C ASN A 42 -1.90 -19.49 14.72
N GLN A 43 -1.07 -20.03 13.84
CA GLN A 43 0.34 -19.69 13.71
C GLN A 43 0.71 -19.09 12.36
N THR A 44 -0.24 -19.01 11.42
CA THR A 44 0.05 -18.63 10.03
C THR A 44 -1.04 -17.74 9.44
N HIS A 45 -0.60 -16.70 8.73
CA HIS A 45 -1.39 -15.88 7.83
C HIS A 45 -0.98 -16.16 6.39
N LEU A 46 -1.94 -16.09 5.48
CA LEU A 46 -1.70 -16.11 4.05
C LEU A 46 -1.85 -14.69 3.52
N LEU A 47 -0.91 -14.25 2.70
CA LEU A 47 -0.96 -13.01 1.93
C LEU A 47 -1.03 -13.38 0.44
N ILE A 48 -2.01 -12.84 -0.27
CA ILE A 48 -2.18 -13.02 -1.71
C ILE A 48 -1.90 -11.67 -2.38
N ASP A 49 -1.02 -11.67 -3.38
CA ASP A 49 -0.76 -10.51 -4.23
C ASP A 49 -1.36 -10.72 -5.62
N SER A 50 -2.44 -10.01 -5.94
CA SER A 50 -3.10 -10.11 -7.24
C SER A 50 -2.28 -9.54 -8.39
N ALA A 51 -1.36 -8.59 -8.13
CA ALA A 51 -0.46 -8.08 -9.16
C ALA A 51 0.65 -9.08 -9.56
N GLY A 52 0.95 -10.03 -8.66
CA GLY A 52 1.92 -11.10 -8.87
C GLY A 52 1.29 -12.40 -9.40
N GLU A 53 0.25 -12.32 -10.23
CA GLU A 53 -0.52 -13.47 -10.73
C GLU A 53 -1.20 -14.28 -9.60
N GLY A 54 -1.52 -13.65 -8.48
CA GLY A 54 -2.12 -14.33 -7.32
C GLY A 54 -1.12 -15.13 -6.49
N LYS A 55 0.17 -14.75 -6.50
CA LYS A 55 1.20 -15.39 -5.68
C LYS A 55 0.81 -15.36 -4.20
N GLU A 56 0.85 -16.53 -3.59
CA GLU A 56 0.56 -16.71 -2.17
C GLU A 56 1.85 -16.71 -1.34
N HIS A 57 1.83 -16.00 -0.21
CA HIS A 57 2.92 -15.96 0.74
C HIS A 57 2.43 -16.31 2.14
N GLN A 58 3.03 -17.33 2.74
CA GLN A 58 2.73 -17.70 4.12
C GLN A 58 3.62 -16.91 5.09
N ILE A 59 2.97 -16.26 6.05
CA ILE A 59 3.61 -15.42 7.05
C ILE A 59 3.32 -16.01 8.43
N PRO A 60 4.35 -16.39 9.20
CA PRO A 60 4.16 -16.78 10.58
C PRO A 60 3.53 -15.63 11.38
N THR A 61 2.47 -15.92 12.14
CA THR A 61 1.74 -14.92 12.95
C THR A 61 2.67 -14.18 13.91
N HIS A 62 3.71 -14.84 14.42
CA HIS A 62 4.67 -14.22 15.35
C HIS A 62 5.48 -13.07 14.72
N PHE A 63 5.58 -13.00 13.38
CA PHE A 63 6.15 -11.83 12.70
C PHE A 63 5.18 -10.65 12.71
N LEU A 64 3.88 -10.85 12.47
CA LEU A 64 2.90 -9.77 12.43
C LEU A 64 2.67 -9.09 13.80
N VAL A 65 2.91 -9.81 14.89
CA VAL A 65 2.87 -9.27 16.26
C VAL A 65 4.19 -8.65 16.70
N ASN A 66 5.29 -8.89 15.98
CA ASN A 66 6.58 -8.33 16.32
C ASN A 66 6.64 -6.86 15.84
N PRO A 67 6.85 -5.86 16.73
CA PRO A 67 6.95 -4.47 16.33
C PRO A 67 8.16 -4.17 15.42
N ASP A 68 9.21 -4.99 15.50
CA ASP A 68 10.42 -4.85 14.67
C ASP A 68 10.29 -5.51 13.30
N PHE A 69 9.16 -6.18 13.04
CA PHE A 69 8.89 -6.74 11.72
C PHE A 69 8.53 -5.63 10.74
N GLU A 70 9.25 -5.57 9.62
CA GLU A 70 9.01 -4.63 8.52
C GLU A 70 8.32 -5.34 7.34
N PRO A 71 6.99 -5.23 7.18
CA PRO A 71 6.27 -5.98 6.17
C PRO A 71 6.70 -5.65 4.74
N CYS A 72 7.00 -4.38 4.47
CA CYS A 72 7.40 -3.90 3.15
C CYS A 72 8.77 -4.47 2.75
N SER A 73 9.75 -4.41 3.65
CA SER A 73 11.09 -4.97 3.44
C SER A 73 11.04 -6.47 3.22
N TRP A 74 10.23 -7.16 4.03
CA TRP A 74 10.02 -8.60 3.89
C TRP A 74 9.38 -8.92 2.53
N PHE A 75 8.30 -8.24 2.16
CA PHE A 75 7.58 -8.48 0.91
C PHE A 75 8.45 -8.21 -0.32
N ALA A 76 9.18 -7.09 -0.34
CA ALA A 76 10.11 -6.77 -1.43
C ALA A 76 11.18 -7.86 -1.64
N ARG A 77 11.65 -8.51 -0.58
CA ARG A 77 12.58 -9.65 -0.69
C ARG A 77 11.91 -10.90 -1.28
N GLN A 78 10.66 -11.18 -0.90
CA GLN A 78 9.90 -12.32 -1.44
C GLN A 78 9.50 -12.14 -2.91
N SER A 79 9.31 -10.89 -3.34
CA SER A 79 8.93 -10.53 -4.71
C SER A 79 10.16 -10.33 -5.61
N GLY A 80 11.28 -9.85 -5.05
CA GLY A 80 12.55 -9.67 -5.76
C GLY A 80 13.21 -10.98 -6.21
N ASP A 81 12.92 -12.11 -5.56
CA ASP A 81 13.43 -13.43 -5.96
C ASP A 81 12.80 -13.94 -7.28
N SER A 82 11.74 -13.29 -7.78
CA SER A 82 11.12 -13.61 -9.07
C SER A 82 11.79 -12.93 -10.27
N SER A 83 12.74 -12.01 -10.05
CA SER A 83 13.50 -11.39 -11.15
C SER A 83 14.98 -11.24 -10.77
N ALA A 84 15.80 -12.20 -11.20
CA ALA A 84 17.25 -12.05 -11.21
C ALA A 84 17.63 -10.83 -12.08
N GLY A 85 17.71 -9.66 -11.46
CA GLY A 85 17.83 -8.38 -12.14
C GLY A 85 18.43 -7.31 -11.23
N ARG A 86 19.68 -7.53 -10.79
CA ARG A 86 20.66 -6.53 -10.33
C ARG A 86 20.14 -5.41 -9.42
N HIS A 87 20.28 -5.67 -8.13
CA HIS A 87 20.28 -4.69 -7.05
C HIS A 87 21.25 -3.53 -7.37
N ASN A 88 20.75 -2.30 -7.54
CA ASN A 88 21.56 -1.10 -7.45
C ASN A 88 21.16 -0.34 -6.18
N PRO A 89 21.96 -0.40 -5.09
CA PRO A 89 21.63 0.20 -3.79
C PRO A 89 21.68 1.74 -3.80
N SER A 90 21.81 2.38 -4.96
CA SER A 90 21.99 3.82 -5.11
C SER A 90 20.71 4.58 -5.50
N GLN A 91 19.53 3.95 -5.53
CA GLN A 91 18.29 4.70 -5.71
C GLN A 91 17.84 5.25 -4.36
N PRO A 92 17.98 6.56 -4.11
CA PRO A 92 17.40 7.16 -2.92
C PRO A 92 15.89 6.89 -2.94
N MET A 93 15.36 6.52 -1.79
CA MET A 93 13.95 6.33 -1.50
C MET A 93 13.22 7.65 -1.82
N GLY A 94 12.85 7.81 -3.08
CA GLY A 94 12.37 9.08 -3.61
C GLY A 94 10.95 9.32 -3.16
N ASP A 95 10.78 10.19 -2.16
CA ASP A 95 9.67 11.14 -1.94
C ASP A 95 8.26 10.75 -2.44
N ALA A 96 7.88 9.48 -2.29
CA ALA A 96 6.54 9.01 -2.61
C ALA A 96 5.48 9.69 -1.71
N HIS A 97 5.88 10.11 -0.51
CA HIS A 97 5.05 10.91 0.40
C HIS A 97 4.77 12.32 -0.13
N ALA A 98 5.74 13.00 -0.75
CA ALA A 98 5.55 14.38 -1.24
C ALA A 98 4.58 14.42 -2.43
N THR A 99 4.66 13.44 -3.33
CA THR A 99 3.78 13.35 -4.51
C THR A 99 2.32 13.08 -4.11
N ARG A 100 2.09 12.28 -3.06
CA ARG A 100 0.74 11.89 -2.62
C ARG A 100 0.03 13.00 -1.84
N VAL A 101 0.76 13.80 -1.06
CA VAL A 101 0.19 14.98 -0.38
C VAL A 101 -0.25 16.04 -1.40
N SER A 102 0.53 16.30 -2.45
CA SER A 102 0.15 17.26 -3.49
C SER A 102 -1.03 16.79 -4.35
N GLN A 103 -1.21 15.48 -4.55
CA GLN A 103 -2.37 14.95 -5.29
C GLN A 103 -3.65 14.96 -4.46
N ILE A 104 -3.58 14.65 -3.15
CA ILE A 104 -4.75 14.71 -2.26
C ILE A 104 -5.17 16.17 -2.02
N LEU A 105 -4.23 17.09 -1.84
CA LEU A 105 -4.54 18.52 -1.67
C LEU A 105 -5.10 19.17 -2.94
N ASN A 106 -4.65 18.76 -4.13
CA ASN A 106 -5.19 19.28 -5.40
C ASN A 106 -6.46 18.56 -5.89
N ALA A 107 -6.75 17.36 -5.38
CA ALA A 107 -7.97 16.61 -5.69
C ALA A 107 -9.07 16.80 -4.63
N ALA A 108 -8.94 17.80 -3.76
CA ALA A 108 -10.00 18.22 -2.84
C ALA A 108 -11.21 18.73 -3.63
N VAL A 109 -12.03 17.78 -4.09
CA VAL A 109 -13.41 18.01 -4.47
C VAL A 109 -14.15 18.35 -3.18
N ASN A 110 -14.85 19.48 -3.18
CA ASN A 110 -15.68 19.91 -2.06
C ASN A 110 -16.58 18.74 -1.60
N TYR A 111 -16.66 18.51 -0.28
CA TYR A 111 -17.55 17.51 0.26
C TYR A 111 -19.00 17.87 -0.12
N PRO A 112 -19.80 16.93 -0.66
CA PRO A 112 -21.21 17.19 -0.92
C PRO A 112 -21.92 17.36 0.43
N GLY A 113 -22.14 18.62 0.80
CA GLY A 113 -22.57 19.04 2.14
C GLY A 113 -21.95 20.37 2.58
N ASP A 114 -20.90 20.85 1.91
CA ASP A 114 -20.44 22.24 2.07
C ASP A 114 -21.41 23.18 1.35
N ASP A 115 -22.44 23.64 2.06
CA ASP A 115 -23.16 24.86 1.71
C ASP A 115 -22.18 26.04 1.82
N LEU A 116 -21.46 26.33 0.73
CA LEU A 116 -20.68 27.55 0.64
C LEU A 116 -21.65 28.74 0.77
N PRO A 117 -21.45 29.67 1.71
CA PRO A 117 -22.27 30.86 1.78
C PRO A 117 -22.10 31.67 0.49
N GLU A 118 -23.23 32.06 -0.13
CA GLU A 118 -23.25 32.92 -1.31
C GLU A 118 -22.38 34.15 -1.08
N PHE A 119 -21.30 34.25 -1.86
CA PHE A 119 -20.45 35.41 -1.89
C PHE A 119 -21.22 36.52 -2.61
N HIS A 120 -21.96 37.36 -1.88
CA HIS A 120 -22.47 38.61 -2.43
C HIS A 120 -21.31 39.59 -2.61
N PRO A 121 -20.91 39.97 -3.84
CA PRO A 121 -19.97 41.05 -4.01
C PRO A 121 -20.64 42.34 -3.54
N ARG A 122 -20.14 42.92 -2.43
CA ARG A 122 -20.47 44.30 -2.07
C ARG A 122 -19.95 45.19 -3.19
N ARG A 123 -20.87 45.64 -4.05
CA ARG A 123 -20.64 46.76 -4.97
C ARG A 123 -20.25 47.98 -4.14
N SER A 124 -19.04 48.48 -4.39
CA SER A 124 -18.66 49.85 -4.07
C SER A 124 -19.29 50.80 -5.09
#